data_AF-A0A2D6DN82-F1
#
_entry.id   AF-A0A2D6DN82-F1
#
_cell.length_a   1.000
_cell.length_b   1.000
_cell.length_c   1.000
_cell.angle_alpha   90.00
_cell.angle_beta   90.00
_cell.angle_gamma   90.00
#
_symmetry.space_group_name_H-M   'P 1'
#
loop_
_entity.id
_entity.type
_entity.pdbx_description
1 polymer ?
#
loop_
_entity_poly.entity_id
_entity_poly.type
_entity_poly.pdbx_seq_one_letter_code
_entity_poly.pdbx_strand_id
1 'polypeptide(L)'
;MQMPSLSAEQWLISIAAVLTIGFFAVAVYQPEVFDPDPDWDVSDGCLGGLDHADVGISEHYHPNLKVIVDGQQIPIEPNTGIDQTGCREGMRWIHVHDASDSGFTKLHIETPSKMNVPLGAFFEIWGREAPGASPSLTSDRMFDINSNGVSDWEEFDISMTVNGDSNDKFEEYVMNDYDDIELIFVSK
;
A
#
# COMPACT_ATOMS: atom_id res chain seq x y z
N MET A 1 20.30 9.23 -54.91
CA MET A 1 20.56 9.87 -53.60
C MET A 1 21.43 8.92 -52.80
N GLN A 2 22.69 9.25 -52.59
CA GLN A 2 23.61 8.46 -51.76
C GLN A 2 23.31 8.82 -50.31
N MET A 3 22.84 7.86 -49.51
CA MET A 3 22.66 8.12 -48.08
C MET A 3 24.05 8.39 -47.46
N PRO A 4 24.21 9.44 -46.64
CA PRO A 4 25.47 9.69 -45.97
C PRO A 4 25.82 8.49 -45.09
N SER A 5 27.03 7.95 -45.25
CA SER A 5 27.54 6.89 -44.37
C SER A 5 27.89 7.52 -43.03
N LEU A 6 27.11 7.21 -42.00
CA LEU A 6 27.42 7.64 -40.63
C LEU A 6 28.68 6.94 -40.14
N SER A 7 29.50 7.65 -39.37
CA SER A 7 30.58 7.03 -38.60
C SER A 7 30.02 6.14 -37.49
N ALA A 8 30.85 5.28 -36.91
CA ALA A 8 30.44 4.43 -35.79
C ALA A 8 29.94 5.27 -34.60
N GLU A 9 30.60 6.39 -34.30
CA GLU A 9 30.23 7.31 -33.23
C GLU A 9 28.87 7.97 -33.50
N GLN A 10 28.61 8.37 -34.75
CA GLN A 10 27.33 8.95 -35.14
C GLN A 10 26.17 7.94 -35.05
N TRP A 11 26.43 6.67 -35.36
CA TRP A 11 25.48 5.58 -35.13
C TRP A 11 25.19 5.37 -33.64
N LEU A 12 26.23 5.33 -32.80
CA LEU A 12 26.08 5.19 -31.35
C LEU A 12 25.28 6.34 -30.74
N ILE A 13 25.57 7.58 -31.11
CA ILE A 13 24.84 8.76 -30.64
C ILE A 13 23.37 8.71 -31.09
N SER A 14 23.11 8.32 -32.34
CA SER A 14 21.74 8.23 -32.87
C SER A 14 20.93 7.16 -32.14
N ILE A 15 21.53 6.00 -31.86
CA ILE A 15 20.88 4.94 -31.07
C ILE A 15 20.61 5.41 -29.64
N ALA A 16 21.59 6.02 -28.98
CA ALA A 16 21.43 6.54 -27.64
C ALA A 16 20.29 7.58 -27.57
N ALA A 17 20.24 8.51 -28.53
CA ALA A 17 19.16 9.50 -28.60
C ALA A 17 17.78 8.85 -28.77
N VAL A 18 17.65 7.83 -29.63
CA VAL A 18 16.39 7.09 -29.81
C VAL A 18 15.99 6.36 -28.54
N LEU A 19 16.93 5.69 -27.85
CA LEU A 19 16.65 4.99 -26.59
C LEU A 19 16.23 5.96 -25.49
N THR A 20 16.89 7.11 -25.38
CA THR A 20 16.52 8.14 -24.40
C THR A 20 15.13 8.72 -24.67
N ILE A 21 14.82 9.02 -25.94
CA ILE A 21 13.46 9.48 -26.32
C ILE A 21 12.43 8.39 -26.00
N GLY A 22 12.74 7.13 -26.31
CA GLY A 22 11.89 5.99 -25.97
C GLY A 22 11.65 5.86 -24.47
N PHE A 23 12.71 5.98 -23.65
CA PHE A 23 12.60 5.97 -22.19
C PHE A 23 11.72 7.11 -21.67
N PHE A 24 11.90 8.35 -22.15
CA PHE A 24 11.05 9.46 -21.75
C PHE A 24 9.60 9.28 -22.19
N ALA A 25 9.37 8.72 -23.38
CA ALA A 25 8.01 8.38 -23.81
C ALA A 25 7.36 7.37 -22.85
N VAL A 26 8.06 6.30 -22.46
CA VAL A 26 7.56 5.35 -21.45
C VAL A 26 7.33 6.06 -20.12
N ALA A 27 8.28 6.85 -19.62
CA ALA A 27 8.14 7.55 -18.33
C ALA A 27 6.99 8.56 -18.30
N VAL A 28 6.66 9.19 -19.43
CA VAL A 28 5.57 10.17 -19.51
C VAL A 28 4.22 9.51 -19.73
N TYR A 29 4.16 8.47 -20.56
CA TYR A 29 2.88 7.85 -20.97
C TYR A 29 2.53 6.58 -20.18
N GLN A 30 3.50 5.95 -19.52
CA GLN A 30 3.37 4.71 -18.77
C GLN A 30 4.26 4.76 -17.50
N PRO A 31 4.05 5.75 -16.60
CA PRO A 31 4.86 5.89 -15.40
C PRO A 31 4.77 4.67 -14.47
N GLU A 32 3.63 3.97 -14.49
CA GLU A 32 3.34 2.75 -13.71
C GLU A 32 4.36 1.62 -13.91
N VAL A 33 5.06 1.58 -15.06
CA VAL A 33 6.12 0.57 -15.33
C VAL A 33 7.30 0.67 -14.35
N PHE A 34 7.44 1.81 -13.68
CA PHE A 34 8.49 2.06 -12.69
C PHE A 34 8.01 1.90 -11.25
N ASP A 35 6.74 1.59 -11.05
CA ASP A 35 6.22 1.39 -9.72
C ASP A 35 6.68 0.06 -9.14
N PRO A 36 6.98 0.02 -7.83
CA PRO A 36 7.33 -1.22 -7.16
C PRO A 36 6.14 -2.19 -7.15
N ASP A 37 6.37 -3.43 -7.56
CA ASP A 37 5.36 -4.49 -7.40
C ASP A 37 5.04 -4.69 -5.91
N PRO A 38 3.75 -4.74 -5.51
CA PRO A 38 3.35 -4.87 -4.12
C PRO A 38 3.62 -6.27 -3.54
N ASP A 39 4.29 -6.32 -2.38
CA ASP A 39 4.58 -7.55 -1.65
C ASP A 39 3.40 -7.91 -0.75
N TRP A 40 2.39 -8.58 -1.30
CA TRP A 40 1.17 -8.88 -0.55
C TRP A 40 1.32 -9.89 0.59
N ASP A 41 2.31 -10.80 0.50
CA ASP A 41 2.55 -11.83 1.52
C ASP A 41 2.94 -11.24 2.89
N VAL A 42 3.21 -9.92 2.95
CA VAL A 42 3.47 -9.18 4.19
C VAL A 42 2.30 -9.22 5.18
N SER A 43 1.06 -9.42 4.71
CA SER A 43 -0.12 -9.54 5.57
C SER A 43 -0.09 -10.79 6.45
N ASP A 44 0.68 -11.80 6.05
CA ASP A 44 0.86 -13.07 6.77
C ASP A 44 2.06 -13.07 7.71
N GLY A 45 2.91 -12.04 7.61
CA GLY A 45 4.05 -11.83 8.48
C GLY A 45 3.68 -11.82 9.96
N CYS A 46 4.56 -12.37 10.80
CA CYS A 46 4.41 -12.40 12.26
C CYS A 46 5.79 -12.28 12.91
N LEU A 47 5.97 -11.29 13.78
CA LEU A 47 7.22 -11.08 14.52
C LEU A 47 7.38 -12.08 15.67
N GLY A 48 6.27 -12.54 16.23
CA GLY A 48 6.23 -13.32 17.47
C GLY A 48 6.55 -12.46 18.70
N GLY A 49 5.89 -12.71 19.83
CA GLY A 49 6.05 -11.86 21.02
C GLY A 49 5.29 -10.53 20.92
N LEU A 50 4.98 -9.96 22.08
CA LEU A 50 4.29 -8.66 22.21
C LEU A 50 5.26 -7.50 22.49
N ASP A 51 6.55 -7.81 22.61
CA ASP A 51 7.64 -6.85 22.78
C ASP A 51 8.55 -6.92 21.56
N HIS A 52 9.02 -5.77 21.08
CA HIS A 52 9.92 -5.64 19.92
C HIS A 52 11.34 -6.18 20.13
N ALA A 53 11.60 -6.86 21.25
CA ALA A 53 12.92 -7.34 21.62
C ALA A 53 13.25 -8.65 20.87
N ASP A 54 14.35 -8.63 20.11
CA ASP A 54 14.98 -9.82 19.50
C ASP A 54 14.15 -10.56 18.41
N VAL A 55 13.22 -9.86 17.74
CA VAL A 55 12.31 -10.45 16.73
C VAL A 55 12.76 -10.26 15.26
N GLY A 56 14.03 -9.85 15.05
CA GLY A 56 14.65 -9.85 13.71
C GLY A 56 14.15 -8.77 12.74
N ILE A 57 13.66 -7.63 13.26
CA ILE A 57 13.23 -6.47 12.46
C ILE A 57 14.45 -5.83 11.79
N SER A 58 14.39 -5.66 10.47
CA SER A 58 15.40 -4.92 9.69
C SER A 58 14.89 -3.56 9.25
N GLU A 59 13.60 -3.46 8.93
CA GLU A 59 12.95 -2.22 8.52
C GLU A 59 11.82 -1.90 9.51
N HIS A 60 11.71 -0.64 9.91
CA HIS A 60 10.65 -0.15 10.77
C HIS A 60 10.29 1.27 10.34
N TYR A 61 9.05 1.48 9.90
CA TYR A 61 8.53 2.80 9.54
C TYR A 61 7.04 2.97 9.85
N HIS A 62 6.57 4.22 9.80
CA HIS A 62 5.29 4.64 10.39
C HIS A 62 4.43 5.48 9.44
N PRO A 63 3.73 4.88 8.46
CA PRO A 63 2.66 5.59 7.77
C PRO A 63 1.47 5.78 8.70
N ASN A 64 0.62 6.75 8.39
CA ASN A 64 -0.63 7.00 9.09
C ASN A 64 -1.81 6.83 8.13
N LEU A 65 -2.88 6.19 8.60
CA LEU A 65 -4.07 5.89 7.80
C LEU A 65 -5.30 6.52 8.41
N LYS A 66 -6.15 7.09 7.55
CA LYS A 66 -7.49 7.57 7.88
C LYS A 66 -8.48 7.09 6.83
N VAL A 67 -9.56 6.47 7.28
CA VAL A 67 -10.61 5.93 6.42
C VAL A 67 -11.92 6.62 6.75
N ILE A 68 -12.59 7.18 5.73
CA ILE A 68 -13.84 7.92 5.85
C ILE A 68 -14.87 7.29 4.92
N VAL A 69 -16.03 6.92 5.45
CA VAL A 69 -17.18 6.43 4.69
C VAL A 69 -18.35 7.38 4.90
N ASP A 70 -18.88 7.96 3.82
CA ASP A 70 -19.99 8.91 3.84
C ASP A 70 -19.81 10.06 4.85
N GLY A 71 -18.58 10.56 4.94
CA GLY A 71 -18.19 11.64 5.84
C GLY A 71 -17.99 11.22 7.30
N GLN A 72 -18.14 9.94 7.63
CA GLN A 72 -17.87 9.38 8.95
C GLN A 72 -16.54 8.62 8.94
N GLN A 73 -15.66 8.94 9.88
CA GLN A 73 -14.41 8.20 10.03
C GLN A 73 -14.68 6.82 10.64
N ILE A 74 -14.11 5.78 10.04
CA ILE A 74 -14.03 4.45 10.65
C ILE A 74 -12.80 4.44 11.56
N PRO A 75 -12.95 4.23 12.89
CA PRO A 75 -11.81 4.14 13.79
C PRO A 75 -11.05 2.83 13.54
N ILE A 76 -9.72 2.92 13.53
CA ILE A 76 -8.84 1.74 13.62
C ILE A 76 -8.59 1.48 15.10
N GLU A 77 -9.06 0.35 15.60
CA GLU A 77 -8.98 0.02 17.02
C GLU A 77 -7.52 -0.22 17.48
N PRO A 78 -7.19 0.08 18.76
CA PRO A 78 -5.89 -0.24 19.31
C PRO A 78 -5.64 -1.76 19.24
N ASN A 79 -4.39 -2.16 19.08
CA ASN A 79 -3.96 -3.56 18.95
C ASN A 79 -4.46 -4.26 17.67
N THR A 80 -4.95 -3.52 16.67
CA THR A 80 -5.21 -4.11 15.34
C THR A 80 -3.92 -4.73 14.80
N GLY A 81 -3.97 -6.02 14.42
CA GLY A 81 -2.81 -6.80 13.99
C GLY A 81 -2.02 -7.45 15.12
N ILE A 82 -2.49 -7.43 16.37
CA ILE A 82 -1.80 -8.03 17.54
C ILE A 82 -2.64 -9.18 18.11
N ASP A 83 -1.97 -10.28 18.49
CA ASP A 83 -2.58 -11.52 19.02
C ASP A 83 -3.70 -12.10 18.13
N GLN A 84 -3.58 -11.90 16.81
CA GLN A 84 -4.52 -12.41 15.84
C GLN A 84 -4.38 -13.91 15.60
N THR A 85 -5.44 -14.53 15.04
CA THR A 85 -5.34 -15.89 14.51
C THR A 85 -4.23 -15.96 13.44
N GLY A 86 -3.33 -16.93 13.56
CA GLY A 86 -2.14 -17.05 12.71
C GLY A 86 -0.92 -16.26 13.20
N CYS A 87 -1.06 -15.43 14.23
CA CYS A 87 0.03 -14.73 14.91
C CYS A 87 -0.32 -14.52 16.41
N ARG A 88 -0.60 -15.62 17.11
CA ARG A 88 -0.98 -15.60 18.54
C ARG A 88 0.20 -15.17 19.40
N GLU A 89 -0.08 -14.39 20.44
CA GLU A 89 0.93 -13.79 21.33
C GLU A 89 2.03 -13.06 20.54
N GLY A 90 1.67 -12.48 19.39
CA GLY A 90 2.58 -11.88 18.43
C GLY A 90 1.99 -10.65 17.76
N MET A 91 2.81 -9.96 16.99
CA MET A 91 2.41 -8.81 16.18
C MET A 91 2.59 -9.15 14.70
N ARG A 92 1.58 -8.83 13.89
CA ARG A 92 1.68 -8.85 12.43
C ARG A 92 2.72 -7.82 11.97
N TRP A 93 3.32 -8.02 10.80
CA TRP A 93 4.29 -7.06 10.26
C TRP A 93 3.68 -5.68 10.02
N ILE A 94 2.37 -5.57 9.88
CA ILE A 94 1.64 -4.31 9.93
C ILE A 94 0.69 -4.37 11.13
N HIS A 95 0.83 -3.46 12.08
CA HIS A 95 -0.02 -3.44 13.28
C HIS A 95 -0.17 -2.04 13.87
N VAL A 96 -1.03 -1.91 14.87
CA VAL A 96 -1.35 -0.65 15.56
C VAL A 96 -1.23 -0.85 17.07
N HIS A 97 -0.49 0.02 17.75
CA HIS A 97 -0.48 0.04 19.22
C HIS A 97 -1.60 0.90 19.80
N ASP A 98 -1.68 2.15 19.35
CA ASP A 98 -2.59 3.16 19.88
C ASP A 98 -3.55 3.64 18.78
N ALA A 99 -4.82 3.76 19.12
CA ALA A 99 -5.82 4.35 18.22
C ALA A 99 -5.77 5.89 18.26
N SER A 100 -6.18 6.48 17.15
CA SER A 100 -6.49 7.90 17.06
C SER A 100 -8.01 8.08 17.02
N ASP A 101 -8.55 8.85 17.99
CA ASP A 101 -10.00 9.06 18.11
C ASP A 101 -10.55 10.09 17.10
N SER A 102 -9.71 10.85 16.38
CA SER A 102 -10.16 11.95 15.51
C SER A 102 -9.24 12.34 14.35
N GLY A 103 -8.28 11.49 14.00
CA GLY A 103 -7.31 11.79 12.95
C GLY A 103 -6.73 10.54 12.32
N PHE A 104 -5.53 10.64 11.75
CA PHE A 104 -4.83 9.47 11.26
C PHE A 104 -4.42 8.55 12.40
N THR A 105 -4.56 7.25 12.21
CA THR A 105 -4.01 6.22 13.07
C THR A 105 -2.66 5.78 12.51
N LYS A 106 -1.65 5.76 13.37
CA LYS A 106 -0.31 5.32 13.00
C LYS A 106 -0.29 3.80 12.83
N LEU A 107 0.18 3.35 11.67
CA LEU A 107 0.53 1.96 11.44
C LEU A 107 2.02 1.77 11.75
N HIS A 108 2.36 0.63 12.34
CA HIS A 108 3.74 0.17 12.48
C HIS A 108 3.98 -0.87 11.40
N ILE A 109 4.97 -0.61 10.53
CA ILE A 109 5.42 -1.57 9.53
C ILE A 109 6.79 -2.05 9.93
N GLU A 110 6.91 -3.34 10.21
CA GLU A 110 8.10 -3.97 10.78
C GLU A 110 8.40 -5.29 10.06
N THR A 111 9.35 -5.26 9.14
CA THR A 111 9.66 -6.39 8.25
C THR A 111 11.11 -6.87 8.42
N PRO A 112 11.41 -8.15 8.13
CA PRO A 112 12.77 -8.70 8.26
C PRO A 112 13.73 -8.23 7.16
N SER A 113 13.23 -7.54 6.15
CA SER A 113 13.99 -6.94 5.06
C SER A 113 13.16 -5.86 4.38
N LYS A 114 13.79 -5.07 3.50
CA LYS A 114 13.06 -4.16 2.60
C LYS A 114 12.03 -4.92 1.78
N MET A 115 10.78 -4.47 1.87
CA MET A 115 9.60 -5.00 1.18
C MET A 115 8.73 -3.83 0.70
N ASN A 116 8.02 -4.03 -0.40
CA ASN A 116 7.07 -3.09 -0.98
C ASN A 116 5.71 -3.29 -0.33
N VAL A 117 5.54 -2.85 0.92
CA VAL A 117 4.35 -3.10 1.73
C VAL A 117 3.15 -2.30 1.19
N PRO A 118 2.12 -2.96 0.61
CA PRO A 118 0.98 -2.27 0.04
C PRO A 118 -0.06 -1.93 1.12
N LEU A 119 -0.80 -0.84 0.92
CA LEU A 119 -1.89 -0.42 1.80
C LEU A 119 -2.93 -1.52 1.99
N GLY A 120 -3.28 -2.24 0.91
CA GLY A 120 -4.25 -3.33 0.95
C GLY A 120 -3.85 -4.47 1.90
N ALA A 121 -2.55 -4.73 2.10
CA ALA A 121 -2.11 -5.76 3.05
C ALA A 121 -2.53 -5.44 4.49
N PHE A 122 -2.66 -4.15 4.85
CA PHE A 122 -3.23 -3.76 6.13
C PHE A 122 -4.73 -4.10 6.21
N PHE A 123 -5.50 -3.93 5.13
CA PHE A 123 -6.91 -4.32 5.11
C PHE A 123 -7.09 -5.84 5.19
N GLU A 124 -6.18 -6.63 4.60
CA GLU A 124 -6.15 -8.09 4.82
C GLU A 124 -5.88 -8.46 6.29
N ILE A 125 -5.08 -7.67 7.01
CA ILE A 125 -4.84 -7.85 8.45
C ILE A 125 -6.05 -7.38 9.26
N TRP A 126 -6.60 -6.21 8.95
CA TRP A 126 -7.72 -5.62 9.68
C TRP A 126 -8.96 -6.51 9.61
N GLY A 127 -9.26 -7.11 8.46
CA GLY A 127 -10.35 -8.06 8.30
C GLY A 127 -10.23 -9.33 9.16
N ARG A 128 -9.04 -9.62 9.72
CA ARG A 128 -8.81 -10.78 10.62
C ARG A 128 -9.21 -10.49 12.07
N GLU A 129 -9.41 -9.22 12.46
CA GLU A 129 -9.80 -8.83 13.82
C GLU A 129 -11.19 -9.35 14.17
N ALA A 130 -12.17 -9.01 13.34
CA ALA A 130 -13.53 -9.51 13.43
C ALA A 130 -13.99 -9.93 12.03
N PRO A 131 -13.73 -11.18 11.61
CA PRO A 131 -14.10 -11.65 10.29
C PRO A 131 -15.59 -11.40 10.00
N GLY A 132 -15.88 -10.66 8.93
CA GLY A 132 -17.25 -10.26 8.55
C GLY A 132 -17.77 -9.00 9.26
N ALA A 133 -16.95 -8.31 10.04
CA ALA A 133 -17.36 -7.13 10.82
C ALA A 133 -16.27 -6.03 10.91
N SER A 134 -15.18 -6.14 10.15
CA SER A 134 -14.10 -5.15 10.09
C SER A 134 -13.67 -4.96 8.64
N PRO A 135 -13.29 -3.74 8.22
CA PRO A 135 -12.79 -3.49 6.87
C PRO A 135 -11.83 -4.57 6.38
N SER A 136 -12.04 -5.01 5.15
CA SER A 136 -11.35 -6.16 4.58
C SER A 136 -11.10 -5.95 3.10
N LEU A 137 -10.58 -6.99 2.44
CA LEU A 137 -10.56 -7.07 0.99
C LEU A 137 -11.38 -8.28 0.53
N THR A 138 -11.93 -8.18 -0.68
CA THR A 138 -12.45 -9.32 -1.43
C THR A 138 -11.34 -10.32 -1.80
N SER A 139 -11.72 -11.49 -2.33
CA SER A 139 -10.76 -12.53 -2.77
C SER A 139 -9.81 -12.09 -3.89
N ASP A 140 -10.19 -11.06 -4.65
CA ASP A 140 -9.41 -10.42 -5.70
C ASP A 140 -8.69 -9.15 -5.21
N ARG A 141 -8.60 -8.95 -3.89
CA ARG A 141 -7.88 -7.87 -3.21
C ARG A 141 -8.42 -6.47 -3.45
N MET A 142 -9.73 -6.36 -3.66
CA MET A 142 -10.43 -5.08 -3.78
C MET A 142 -11.00 -4.68 -2.42
N PHE A 143 -11.09 -3.38 -2.13
CA PHE A 143 -11.70 -2.90 -0.89
C PHE A 143 -13.10 -3.52 -0.66
N ASP A 144 -13.32 -3.98 0.57
CA ASP A 144 -14.59 -4.50 1.07
C ASP A 144 -14.74 -4.04 2.53
N ILE A 145 -15.12 -2.77 2.70
CA ILE A 145 -15.14 -2.05 3.97
C ILE A 145 -16.19 -2.60 4.92
N ASN A 146 -17.25 -3.22 4.38
CA ASN A 146 -18.36 -3.78 5.14
C ASN A 146 -18.27 -5.31 5.28
N SER A 147 -17.25 -5.95 4.67
CA SER A 147 -17.02 -7.40 4.62
C SER A 147 -18.19 -8.22 4.08
N ASN A 148 -18.95 -7.70 3.11
CA ASN A 148 -20.07 -8.40 2.50
C ASN A 148 -19.64 -9.35 1.35
N GLY A 149 -18.37 -9.32 0.95
CA GLY A 149 -17.80 -10.09 -0.15
C GLY A 149 -18.01 -9.48 -1.54
N VAL A 150 -18.51 -8.25 -1.61
CA VAL A 150 -18.69 -7.44 -2.81
C VAL A 150 -17.65 -6.32 -2.79
N SER A 151 -17.10 -6.02 -3.96
CA SER A 151 -16.13 -4.94 -4.10
C SER A 151 -16.79 -3.59 -3.88
N ASP A 152 -16.20 -2.78 -3.00
CA ASP A 152 -16.63 -1.40 -2.75
C ASP A 152 -16.53 -0.54 -4.01
N TRP A 153 -15.72 -0.92 -5.01
CA TRP A 153 -15.68 -0.22 -6.29
C TRP A 153 -17.02 -0.26 -7.04
N GLU A 154 -17.90 -1.21 -6.73
CA GLU A 154 -19.26 -1.25 -7.25
C GLU A 154 -20.20 -0.35 -6.45
N GLU A 155 -19.98 -0.21 -5.14
CA GLU A 155 -20.90 0.44 -4.19
C GLU A 155 -20.55 1.92 -3.90
N PHE A 156 -19.27 2.29 -4.05
CA PHE A 156 -18.73 3.59 -3.66
C PHE A 156 -17.93 4.25 -4.80
N ASP A 157 -17.92 5.58 -4.78
CA ASP A 157 -16.89 6.39 -5.41
C ASP A 157 -15.73 6.55 -4.40
N ILE A 158 -14.58 5.96 -4.73
CA ILE A 158 -13.41 5.89 -3.86
C ILE A 158 -12.37 6.92 -4.30
N SER A 159 -11.84 7.68 -3.35
CA SER A 159 -10.71 8.58 -3.58
C SER A 159 -9.66 8.41 -2.51
N MET A 160 -8.39 8.59 -2.90
CA MET A 160 -7.26 8.49 -2.00
C MET A 160 -6.36 9.72 -2.16
N THR A 161 -5.88 10.25 -1.04
CA THR A 161 -4.76 11.18 -1.02
C THR A 161 -3.63 10.64 -0.18
N VAL A 162 -2.41 10.96 -0.58
CA VAL A 162 -1.19 10.68 0.18
C VAL A 162 -0.49 12.02 0.38
N ASN A 163 -0.31 12.43 1.63
CA ASN A 163 0.28 13.72 1.98
C ASN A 163 -0.48 14.92 1.36
N GLY A 164 -1.79 14.75 1.12
CA GLY A 164 -2.66 15.75 0.50
C GLY A 164 -2.68 15.75 -1.03
N ASP A 165 -1.82 14.96 -1.68
CA ASP A 165 -1.80 14.81 -3.14
C ASP A 165 -2.64 13.61 -3.57
N SER A 166 -3.36 13.73 -4.69
CA SER A 166 -4.18 12.64 -5.24
C SER A 166 -3.31 11.43 -5.59
N ASN A 167 -3.81 10.24 -5.27
CA ASN A 167 -3.16 8.98 -5.61
C ASN A 167 -4.21 7.97 -6.08
N ASP A 168 -3.90 7.22 -7.14
CA ASP A 168 -4.79 6.28 -7.80
C ASP A 168 -4.32 4.82 -7.72
N LYS A 169 -3.34 4.53 -6.85
CA LYS A 169 -2.84 3.16 -6.62
C LYS A 169 -3.66 2.38 -5.61
N PHE A 170 -4.41 3.07 -4.75
CA PHE A 170 -5.35 2.50 -3.77
C PHE A 170 -4.78 1.30 -2.99
N GLU A 171 -5.36 0.10 -3.14
CA GLU A 171 -4.93 -1.11 -2.44
C GLU A 171 -3.47 -1.48 -2.73
N GLU A 172 -2.96 -1.15 -3.92
CA GLU A 172 -1.58 -1.43 -4.37
C GLU A 172 -0.58 -0.34 -3.95
N TYR A 173 -1.04 0.72 -3.27
CA TYR A 173 -0.15 1.80 -2.85
C TYR A 173 0.92 1.31 -1.87
N VAL A 174 2.18 1.31 -2.30
CA VAL A 174 3.34 0.99 -1.45
C VAL A 174 3.61 2.14 -0.50
N MET A 175 3.37 1.88 0.79
CA MET A 175 3.45 2.87 1.87
C MET A 175 4.91 3.21 2.22
N ASN A 176 5.17 4.48 2.53
CA ASN A 176 6.47 4.98 2.99
C ASN A 176 6.37 5.54 4.42
N ASP A 177 7.53 5.79 5.03
CA ASP A 177 7.61 6.39 6.35
C ASP A 177 6.96 7.77 6.36
N TYR A 178 6.15 8.04 7.38
CA TYR A 178 5.41 9.29 7.60
C TYR A 178 4.35 9.66 6.55
N ASP A 179 3.96 8.76 5.65
CA ASP A 179 2.86 9.05 4.73
C ASP A 179 1.54 9.25 5.49
N ASP A 180 0.85 10.35 5.23
CA ASP A 180 -0.53 10.55 5.68
C ASP A 180 -1.48 10.13 4.56
N ILE A 181 -2.08 8.95 4.71
CA ILE A 181 -2.95 8.30 3.72
C ILE A 181 -4.41 8.49 4.12
N GLU A 182 -5.18 9.23 3.32
CA GLU A 182 -6.62 9.43 3.53
C GLU A 182 -7.41 8.74 2.43
N LEU A 183 -8.23 7.77 2.80
CA LEU A 183 -9.21 7.11 1.94
C LEU A 183 -10.61 7.63 2.23
N ILE A 184 -11.33 7.98 1.17
CA ILE A 184 -12.70 8.47 1.25
C ILE A 184 -13.57 7.62 0.32
N PHE A 185 -14.59 7.01 0.91
CA PHE A 185 -15.63 6.24 0.25
C PHE A 185 -16.94 7.03 0.30
N VAL A 186 -17.54 7.29 -0.86
CA VAL A 186 -18.83 7.98 -0.97
C VAL A 186 -19.81 7.05 -1.66
N SER A 187 -20.93 6.72 -0.99
CA SER A 187 -21.96 5.84 -1.54
C SER A 187 -22.55 6.40 -2.84
N LYS A 188 -22.79 5.52 -3.83
CA LYS A 188 -23.40 5.86 -5.13
C LYS A 188 -24.92 6.00 -5.10
#